data_AF-A0A937UKG1-F1
#
_entry.id   AF-A0A937UKG1-F1
#
_cell.length_a   1.000
_cell.length_b   1.000
_cell.length_c   1.000
_cell.angle_alpha   90.00
_cell.angle_beta   90.00
_cell.angle_gamma   90.00
#
_symmetry.space_group_name_H-M   'P 1'
#
loop_
_entity.id
_entity.type
_entity.pdbx_description
1 polymer ?
#
loop_
_entity_poly.entity_id
_entity_poly.type
_entity_poly.pdbx_seq_one_letter_code
_entity_poly.pdbx_strand_id
1 'polypeptide(L)'
;MAFLVAGALAALAHLACAPRPSDATLDPMGPNAACYVCHIPFLREPLSTTHVKAKVSCVQCHGVSAGHANDEDIGATKPDIVYTRAQVNAACRKCHPTHDVAPEKVLERWQRRSPGRVPKAATPAAAVCTDCHGHHRIARPQKAAAVDSAAGPR
;
A
#
# COMPACT_ATOMS: atom_id res chain seq x y z
N MET A 1 -15.15 36.09 -70.92
CA MET A 1 -15.88 35.70 -69.70
C MET A 1 -15.41 34.32 -69.31
N ALA A 2 -14.48 34.22 -68.34
CA ALA A 2 -13.92 32.95 -67.88
C ALA A 2 -14.60 32.57 -66.56
N PHE A 3 -15.23 31.40 -66.53
CA PHE A 3 -15.92 30.85 -65.37
C PHE A 3 -14.93 30.32 -64.34
N LEU A 4 -15.09 30.78 -63.10
CA LEU A 4 -14.49 30.25 -61.88
C LEU A 4 -14.98 28.81 -61.64
N VAL A 5 -14.06 27.86 -61.45
CA VAL A 5 -14.36 26.56 -60.82
C VAL A 5 -13.59 26.52 -59.51
N ALA A 6 -14.31 26.72 -58.41
CA ALA A 6 -13.81 26.53 -57.06
C ALA A 6 -13.76 25.01 -56.76
N GLY A 7 -12.55 24.47 -56.66
CA GLY A 7 -12.29 23.07 -56.33
C GLY A 7 -12.16 22.86 -54.82
N ALA A 8 -13.14 22.12 -54.29
CA ALA A 8 -13.23 21.33 -53.06
C ALA A 8 -12.17 21.47 -51.94
N LEU A 9 -12.70 21.70 -50.74
CA LEU A 9 -12.07 21.57 -49.42
C LEU A 9 -11.31 20.25 -49.26
N ALA A 10 -10.02 20.32 -48.98
CA ALA A 10 -9.30 19.27 -48.26
C ALA A 10 -9.23 19.66 -46.78
N ALA A 11 -10.24 19.23 -46.02
CA ALA A 11 -10.17 19.26 -44.55
C ALA A 11 -9.16 18.20 -44.10
N LEU A 12 -7.90 18.61 -43.95
CA LEU A 12 -6.90 17.86 -43.21
C LEU A 12 -7.36 17.81 -41.75
N ALA A 13 -8.04 16.71 -41.41
CA ALA A 13 -8.27 16.29 -40.04
C ALA A 13 -6.91 16.08 -39.38
N HIS A 14 -6.39 17.14 -38.75
CA HIS A 14 -5.35 17.01 -37.75
C HIS A 14 -5.91 16.10 -36.67
N LEU A 15 -5.40 14.87 -36.71
CA LEU A 15 -5.50 13.83 -35.72
C LEU A 15 -5.12 14.44 -34.36
N ALA A 16 -6.11 15.00 -33.67
CA ALA A 16 -5.97 15.40 -32.30
C ALA A 16 -5.57 14.13 -31.55
N CYS A 17 -4.35 14.14 -30.99
CA CYS A 17 -3.92 13.18 -30.00
C CYS A 17 -4.97 13.24 -28.89
N ALA A 18 -5.96 12.34 -28.93
CA ALA A 18 -6.92 12.21 -27.85
C ALA A 18 -6.06 11.98 -26.59
N PRO A 19 -6.23 12.79 -25.54
CA PRO A 19 -5.57 12.49 -24.28
C PRO A 19 -5.95 11.06 -23.93
N ARG A 20 -4.93 10.19 -23.74
CA ARG A 20 -5.14 8.91 -23.05
C ARG A 20 -5.97 9.25 -21.81
N PRO A 21 -6.99 8.46 -21.43
CA PRO A 21 -7.73 8.70 -20.20
C PRO A 21 -6.71 8.70 -19.06
N SER A 22 -6.24 9.90 -18.72
CA SER A 22 -5.29 10.16 -17.66
C SER A 22 -6.12 10.06 -16.41
N ASP A 23 -5.72 9.16 -15.51
CA ASP A 23 -6.04 9.22 -14.10
C ASP A 23 -7.44 9.76 -13.83
N ALA A 24 -8.47 8.91 -13.98
CA ALA A 24 -9.61 9.06 -13.08
C ALA A 24 -8.98 9.16 -11.70
N THR A 25 -9.03 10.35 -11.09
CA THR A 25 -8.33 10.66 -9.84
C THR A 25 -8.74 9.58 -8.85
N LEU A 26 -7.83 8.63 -8.61
CA LEU A 26 -8.06 7.54 -7.69
C LEU A 26 -8.37 8.19 -6.36
N ASP A 27 -9.61 8.11 -5.91
CA ASP A 27 -9.99 8.62 -4.61
C ASP A 27 -9.20 7.82 -3.57
N PRO A 28 -8.17 8.40 -2.94
CA PRO A 28 -7.35 7.69 -2.00
C PRO A 28 -8.19 7.32 -0.77
N MET A 29 -9.28 8.04 -0.49
CA MET A 29 -10.18 7.74 0.61
C MET A 29 -11.06 6.56 0.26
N GLY A 30 -11.91 6.63 -0.76
CA GLY A 30 -12.65 5.50 -1.35
C GLY A 30 -13.04 4.40 -0.34
N PRO A 31 -12.77 3.11 -0.65
CA PRO A 31 -13.08 1.99 0.25
C PRO A 31 -12.22 1.93 1.54
N ASN A 32 -11.23 2.81 1.68
CA ASN A 32 -10.30 2.84 2.80
C ASN A 32 -10.58 4.00 3.77
N ALA A 33 -11.59 4.84 3.51
CA ALA A 33 -11.82 6.09 4.24
C ALA A 33 -11.91 5.86 5.76
N ALA A 34 -12.66 4.84 6.17
CA ALA A 34 -12.80 4.45 7.58
C ALA A 34 -11.45 4.03 8.21
N CYS A 35 -10.61 3.30 7.47
CA CYS A 35 -9.30 2.88 7.96
C CYS A 35 -8.33 4.07 8.11
N TYR A 36 -8.40 5.04 7.20
CA TYR A 36 -7.49 6.18 7.22
C TYR A 36 -7.76 7.17 8.33
N VAL A 37 -8.93 7.17 8.97
CA VAL A 37 -9.19 8.01 10.15
C VAL A 37 -8.12 7.80 11.22
N CYS A 38 -7.79 6.53 11.52
CA CYS A 38 -6.81 6.17 12.54
C CYS A 38 -5.45 5.76 11.96
N HIS A 39 -5.38 5.38 10.68
CA HIS A 39 -4.15 4.89 10.03
C HIS A 39 -3.68 5.77 8.86
N ILE A 40 -3.77 7.09 9.03
CA ILE A 40 -3.32 8.13 8.07
C ILE A 40 -1.94 7.87 7.43
N PRO A 41 -0.90 7.36 8.12
CA PRO A 41 0.41 7.16 7.50
C PRO A 41 0.40 6.27 6.25
N PHE A 42 -0.59 5.38 6.11
CA PHE A 42 -0.72 4.52 4.93
C PHE A 42 -1.12 5.27 3.66
N LEU A 43 -1.49 6.55 3.74
CA LEU A 43 -1.68 7.40 2.56
C LEU A 43 -0.38 7.67 1.79
N ARG A 44 0.77 7.46 2.43
CA ARG A 44 2.10 7.71 1.83
C ARG A 44 2.98 6.48 1.82
N GLU A 45 2.49 5.37 2.38
CA GLU A 45 3.26 4.13 2.46
C GLU A 45 3.28 3.43 1.09
N PRO A 46 4.47 3.04 0.57
CA PRO A 46 4.59 2.52 -0.79
C PRO A 46 3.73 1.28 -1.07
N LEU A 47 3.61 0.34 -0.11
CA LEU A 47 2.79 -0.86 -0.32
C LEU A 47 1.32 -0.47 -0.46
N SER A 48 0.79 0.30 0.50
CA SER A 48 -0.60 0.79 0.48
C SER A 48 -0.92 1.57 -0.80
N THR A 49 -0.12 2.60 -1.11
CA THR A 49 -0.38 3.46 -2.29
C THR A 49 -0.30 2.71 -3.62
N THR A 50 0.58 1.70 -3.72
CA THR A 50 0.68 0.85 -4.93
C THR A 50 -0.54 -0.04 -5.08
N HIS A 51 -1.02 -0.63 -3.99
CA HIS A 51 -2.21 -1.48 -4.00
C HIS A 51 -3.48 -0.67 -4.26
N VAL A 52 -3.63 0.51 -3.66
CA VAL A 52 -4.76 1.41 -3.93
C VAL A 52 -4.81 1.80 -5.41
N LYS A 53 -3.66 2.08 -6.04
CA LYS A 53 -3.59 2.33 -7.50
C LYS A 53 -4.02 1.14 -8.34
N ALA A 54 -3.75 -0.06 -7.86
CA ALA A 54 -4.23 -1.31 -8.45
C ALA A 54 -5.68 -1.67 -8.06
N LYS A 55 -6.41 -0.73 -7.43
CA LYS A 55 -7.79 -0.93 -6.92
C LYS A 55 -7.89 -2.07 -5.88
N VAL A 56 -6.81 -2.29 -5.12
CA VAL A 56 -6.76 -3.18 -3.97
C VAL A 56 -6.82 -2.34 -2.69
N SER A 57 -7.96 -2.41 -2.02
CA SER A 57 -8.29 -1.73 -0.77
C SER A 57 -7.82 -2.50 0.47
N CYS A 58 -7.79 -1.85 1.63
CA CYS A 58 -7.43 -2.45 2.91
C CYS A 58 -8.29 -3.68 3.22
N VAL A 59 -9.60 -3.59 2.95
CA VAL A 59 -10.57 -4.62 3.30
C VAL A 59 -10.39 -5.92 2.50
N GLN A 60 -9.75 -5.86 1.34
CA GLN A 60 -9.43 -7.05 0.54
C GLN A 60 -8.37 -7.95 1.21
N CYS A 61 -7.57 -7.38 2.12
CA CYS A 61 -6.58 -8.13 2.89
C CYS A 61 -6.96 -8.28 4.36
N HIS A 62 -7.52 -7.23 4.97
CA HIS A 62 -7.79 -7.13 6.41
C HIS A 62 -9.25 -7.42 6.81
N GLY A 63 -10.13 -7.69 5.83
CA GLY A 63 -11.57 -7.81 6.03
C GLY A 63 -12.25 -6.45 6.22
N VAL A 64 -13.57 -6.44 6.27
CA VAL A 64 -14.38 -5.21 6.37
C VAL A 64 -14.01 -4.43 7.64
N SER A 65 -13.70 -5.14 8.73
CA SER A 65 -13.23 -4.59 9.99
C SER A 65 -14.16 -3.51 10.54
N ALA A 66 -15.48 -3.66 10.33
CA ALA A 66 -16.47 -2.64 10.72
C ALA A 66 -16.47 -2.39 12.23
N GLY A 67 -16.40 -3.45 13.04
CA GLY A 67 -16.29 -3.29 14.50
C GLY A 67 -15.04 -2.52 14.89
N HIS A 68 -13.89 -2.84 14.29
CA HIS A 68 -12.63 -2.16 14.54
C HIS A 68 -12.62 -0.69 14.07
N ALA A 69 -13.17 -0.42 12.88
CA ALA A 69 -13.16 0.91 12.28
C ALA A 69 -14.12 1.90 12.96
N ASN A 70 -15.12 1.40 13.69
CA ASN A 70 -16.09 2.21 14.43
C ASN A 70 -15.86 2.16 15.96
N ASP A 71 -14.77 1.54 16.42
CA ASP A 71 -14.41 1.48 17.84
C ASP A 71 -13.50 2.66 18.19
N GLU A 72 -14.01 3.55 19.05
CA GLU A 72 -13.26 4.70 19.54
C GLU A 72 -12.23 4.31 20.62
N ASP A 73 -12.37 3.12 21.24
CA ASP A 73 -11.36 2.58 22.15
C ASP A 73 -10.20 1.97 21.34
N ILE A 74 -9.20 2.80 21.04
CA ILE A 74 -8.09 2.47 20.15
C ILE A 74 -7.35 1.21 20.59
N GLY A 75 -7.61 0.12 19.87
CA GLY A 75 -6.95 -1.18 20.04
C GLY A 75 -7.73 -2.20 20.88
N ALA A 76 -8.93 -1.86 21.37
CA ALA A 76 -9.82 -2.80 22.05
C ALA A 76 -10.40 -3.83 21.08
N THR A 77 -11.00 -3.35 19.97
CA THR A 77 -11.48 -4.23 18.89
C THR A 77 -10.36 -4.48 17.87
N LYS A 78 -10.14 -5.76 17.52
CA LYS A 78 -9.16 -6.15 16.49
C LYS A 78 -9.78 -6.05 15.08
N PRO A 79 -8.97 -5.80 14.04
CA PRO A 79 -9.41 -6.03 12.66
C PRO A 79 -9.86 -7.47 12.44
N ASP A 80 -10.70 -7.70 11.43
CA ASP A 80 -11.19 -9.05 11.09
C ASP A 80 -10.03 -10.00 10.80
N ILE A 81 -8.99 -9.49 10.11
CA ILE A 81 -7.81 -10.26 9.74
C ILE A 81 -6.54 -9.50 10.16
N VAL A 82 -5.74 -10.16 10.99
CA VAL A 82 -4.39 -9.72 11.36
C VAL A 82 -3.39 -10.76 10.90
N TYR A 83 -2.49 -10.36 10.01
CA TYR A 83 -1.42 -11.24 9.54
C TYR A 83 -0.26 -11.26 10.54
N THR A 84 0.07 -12.45 11.03
CA THR A 84 1.38 -12.70 11.64
C THR A 84 2.47 -12.64 10.57
N ARG A 85 3.72 -12.43 10.99
CA ARG A 85 4.86 -12.40 10.07
C ARG A 85 4.95 -13.65 9.20
N ALA A 86 4.72 -14.84 9.77
CA ALA A 86 4.76 -16.10 9.04
C ALA A 86 3.67 -16.21 7.94
N GLN A 87 2.57 -15.46 8.07
CA GLN A 87 1.46 -15.50 7.12
C GLN A 87 1.64 -14.52 5.94
N VAL A 88 2.55 -13.54 6.04
CA VAL A 88 2.72 -12.48 5.03
C VAL A 88 2.97 -13.06 3.64
N ASN A 89 3.92 -13.98 3.50
CA ASN A 89 4.28 -14.54 2.18
C ASN A 89 3.10 -15.27 1.53
N ALA A 90 2.36 -16.07 2.30
CA ALA A 90 1.19 -16.79 1.81
C ALA A 90 0.07 -15.82 1.41
N ALA A 91 -0.13 -14.74 2.16
CA ALA A 91 -1.12 -13.71 1.86
C ALA A 91 -0.80 -12.98 0.55
N CYS A 92 0.45 -12.55 0.36
CA CYS A 92 0.90 -11.89 -0.87
C CYS A 92 0.73 -12.81 -2.10
N ARG A 93 1.00 -14.10 -1.95
CA ARG A 93 0.92 -15.09 -3.04
C ARG A 93 -0.49 -15.39 -3.54
N LYS A 94 -1.54 -14.92 -2.86
CA LYS A 94 -2.92 -14.99 -3.38
C LYS A 94 -3.07 -14.22 -4.69
N CYS A 95 -2.34 -13.12 -4.85
CA CYS A 95 -2.33 -12.30 -6.07
C CYS A 95 -0.98 -12.32 -6.79
N HIS A 96 0.12 -12.60 -6.08
CA HIS A 96 1.49 -12.68 -6.62
C HIS A 96 1.99 -14.14 -6.59
N PRO A 97 1.49 -15.02 -7.47
CA PRO A 97 1.78 -16.46 -7.41
C PRO A 97 3.26 -16.78 -7.67
N THR A 98 3.93 -15.93 -8.45
CA THR A 98 5.34 -16.05 -8.80
C THR A 98 6.12 -14.89 -8.21
N HIS A 99 7.36 -15.18 -7.83
CA HIS A 99 8.35 -14.17 -7.52
C HIS A 99 9.52 -14.37 -8.50
N ASP A 100 9.78 -13.36 -9.34
CA ASP A 100 10.70 -13.50 -10.48
C ASP A 100 12.13 -13.88 -10.08
N VAL A 101 12.52 -13.60 -8.82
CA VAL A 101 13.81 -13.99 -8.23
C VAL A 101 13.62 -14.44 -6.78
N ALA A 102 14.14 -15.60 -6.38
CA ALA A 102 14.04 -16.06 -4.98
C ALA A 102 14.48 -14.97 -3.97
N PRO A 103 13.71 -14.70 -2.89
CA PRO A 103 14.02 -13.64 -1.92
C PRO A 103 15.44 -13.71 -1.35
N GLU A 104 15.97 -14.91 -1.15
CA GLU A 104 17.31 -15.16 -0.66
C GLU A 104 18.38 -14.59 -1.62
N LYS A 105 18.19 -14.76 -2.93
CA LYS A 105 19.10 -14.19 -3.96
C LYS A 105 19.03 -12.67 -3.99
N VAL A 106 17.85 -12.09 -3.74
CA VAL A 106 17.68 -10.64 -3.66
C VAL A 106 18.40 -10.10 -2.42
N LEU A 107 18.27 -10.78 -1.27
CA LEU A 107 18.94 -10.42 -0.03
C LEU A 107 20.45 -10.51 -0.14
N GLU A 108 20.98 -11.59 -0.72
CA GLU A 108 22.40 -11.76 -0.96
C GLU A 108 22.95 -10.62 -1.85
N ARG A 109 22.25 -10.32 -2.96
CA ARG A 109 22.63 -9.21 -3.86
C ARG A 109 22.56 -7.86 -3.16
N TRP A 110 21.56 -7.63 -2.32
CA TRP A 110 21.39 -6.40 -1.57
C TRP A 110 22.49 -6.23 -0.52
N GLN A 111 22.80 -7.28 0.26
CA GLN A 111 23.89 -7.28 1.25
C GLN A 111 25.24 -6.98 0.59
N ARG A 112 25.52 -7.59 -0.57
CA ARG A 112 26.74 -7.29 -1.34
C ARG A 112 26.84 -5.82 -1.78
N ARG A 113 25.72 -5.20 -2.17
CA ARG A 113 25.66 -3.80 -2.59
C ARG A 113 25.58 -2.82 -1.43
N SER A 114 25.36 -3.29 -0.21
CA SER A 114 25.18 -2.48 1.00
C SER A 114 25.83 -3.15 2.21
N PRO A 115 27.17 -3.33 2.18
CA PRO A 115 27.89 -3.92 3.31
C PRO A 115 27.60 -3.12 4.59
N GLY A 116 27.29 -3.84 5.68
CA GLY A 116 26.95 -3.26 6.98
C GLY A 116 25.46 -3.00 7.22
N ARG A 117 24.58 -3.17 6.22
CA ARG A 117 23.13 -3.03 6.42
C ARG A 117 22.51 -4.36 6.86
N VAL A 118 21.90 -4.37 8.04
CA VAL A 118 21.27 -5.57 8.62
C VAL A 118 19.84 -5.70 8.08
N PRO A 119 19.43 -6.84 7.50
CA PRO A 119 18.04 -7.07 7.12
C PRO A 119 17.13 -7.09 8.36
N LYS A 120 15.85 -6.75 8.20
CA LYS A 120 14.84 -6.97 9.26
C LYS A 120 14.67 -8.46 9.60
N ALA A 121 14.93 -9.34 8.63
CA ALA A 121 14.91 -10.78 8.84
C ALA A 121 16.20 -11.25 9.51
N ALA A 122 16.07 -12.14 10.50
CA ALA A 122 17.22 -12.75 11.17
C ALA A 122 18.06 -13.64 10.23
N THR A 123 17.43 -14.23 9.21
CA THR A 123 18.06 -15.05 8.18
C THR A 123 17.38 -14.81 6.82
N PRO A 124 18.03 -15.14 5.68
CA PRO A 124 17.38 -15.05 4.38
C PRO A 124 16.08 -15.87 4.28
N ALA A 125 16.06 -17.07 4.84
CA ALA A 125 14.88 -17.93 4.87
C ALA A 125 13.73 -17.37 5.76
N ALA A 126 14.04 -16.50 6.72
CA ALA A 126 13.05 -15.84 7.57
C ALA A 126 12.53 -14.51 6.96
N ALA A 127 12.93 -14.20 5.73
CA ALA A 127 12.50 -13.00 5.06
C ALA A 127 11.07 -13.11 4.54
N VAL A 128 10.36 -12.00 4.65
CA VAL A 128 9.01 -11.86 4.13
C VAL A 128 8.94 -10.71 3.13
N CYS A 129 7.93 -10.71 2.26
CA CYS A 129 7.78 -9.72 1.19
C CYS A 129 7.92 -8.26 1.72
N THR A 130 7.38 -7.97 2.91
CA THR A 130 7.44 -6.64 3.54
C THR A 130 8.79 -6.28 4.16
N ASP A 131 9.79 -7.17 4.17
CA ASP A 131 11.15 -6.74 4.55
C ASP A 131 11.80 -5.86 3.49
N CYS A 132 11.30 -5.92 2.24
CA CYS A 132 11.81 -5.12 1.12
C CYS A 132 10.72 -4.27 0.44
N HIS A 133 9.49 -4.78 0.31
CA HIS A 133 8.44 -4.12 -0.48
C HIS A 133 7.57 -3.11 0.27
N GLY A 134 7.76 -2.93 1.58
CA GLY A 134 7.01 -1.91 2.31
C GLY A 134 7.10 -2.06 3.81
N HIS A 135 6.91 -0.97 4.53
CA HIS A 135 6.98 -0.98 6.00
C HIS A 135 5.63 -1.32 6.63
N HIS A 136 4.67 -1.77 5.81
CA HIS A 136 3.26 -1.99 6.07
C HIS A 136 2.98 -2.73 7.39
N ARG A 137 3.04 -1.97 8.47
CA ARG A 137 2.98 -2.43 9.84
C ARG A 137 2.57 -1.25 10.71
N ILE A 138 1.50 -1.45 11.45
CA ILE A 138 1.13 -0.57 12.56
C ILE A 138 2.01 -0.97 13.74
N ALA A 139 2.85 -0.05 14.21
CA ALA A 139 3.60 -0.29 15.44
C ALA A 139 2.60 -0.45 16.58
N ARG A 140 2.80 -1.44 17.46
CA ARG A 140 1.99 -1.50 18.68
C ARG A 140 2.32 -0.23 19.47
N PRO A 141 1.33 0.52 19.98
CA PRO A 141 1.62 1.50 21.00
C PRO A 141 2.36 0.77 22.12
N GLN A 142 3.51 1.32 22.54
CA GLN A 142 4.17 0.82 23.73
C GLN A 142 3.12 0.88 24.84
N LYS A 143 2.90 -0.21 25.58
CA LYS A 143 2.13 -0.10 26.81
C LYS A 143 2.82 1.01 27.60
N ALA A 144 2.10 2.10 27.88
CA ALA A 144 2.55 3.03 28.89
C ALA A 144 2.90 2.15 30.09
N ALA A 145 4.15 2.22 30.56
CA ALA A 145 4.47 1.66 31.86
C ALA A 145 3.40 2.20 32.81
N ALA A 146 2.75 1.32 33.56
CA ALA A 146 1.74 1.73 34.51
C ALA A 146 2.36 2.86 35.34
N VAL A 147 1.85 4.08 35.16
CA VAL A 147 2.17 5.17 36.05
C VAL A 147 1.44 4.82 37.33
N ASP A 148 2.16 4.18 38.24
CA ASP A 148 1.67 3.88 39.58
C ASP A 148 1.13 5.17 40.16
N SER A 149 -0.20 5.27 40.23
CA SER A 149 -0.91 6.33 40.92
C SER A 149 -0.74 6.07 42.42
N ALA A 150 0.45 6.35 42.94
CA ALA A 150 0.80 6.20 44.34
C ALA A 150 1.83 7.27 44.76
N ALA A 151 1.49 8.54 44.57
CA ALA A 151 2.01 9.63 45.39
C ALA A 151 1.07 10.83 45.25
N GLY A 152 0.21 11.03 46.24
CA GLY A 152 -0.62 12.24 46.36
C GLY A 152 0.23 13.50 46.61
N PRO A 153 -0.37 14.70 46.48
CA PRO A 153 0.34 15.95 46.64
C PRO A 153 0.85 16.12 48.07
N ARG A 154 2.12 16.54 48.21
CA ARG A 154 2.64 17.18 49.41
C ARG A 154 2.64 18.69 49.20
#